data_AF-A0A923WFP7-F1
#
_entry.id   AF-A0A923WFP7-F1
#
_cell.length_a   1.000
_cell.length_b   1.000
_cell.length_c   1.000
_cell.angle_alpha   90.00
_cell.angle_beta   90.00
_cell.angle_gamma   90.00
#
_symmetry.space_group_name_H-M   'P 1'
#
loop_
_entity.id
_entity.type
_entity.pdbx_description
1 polymer ?
#
loop_
_entity_poly.entity_id
_entity_poly.type
_entity_poly.pdbx_seq_one_letter_code
_entity_poly.pdbx_strand_id
1 'polypeptide(L)'
;MISRFRFGTALAVLSLSLCGFRALAQAVPDAPATTTPAAAAKPPFISFATSLRHKVVVAAYAGRPFRLSARLRADTASEGASIKLLASCFTARMQFSSVAVQDTAVTSPMWRTITLRGQLGRRDSLLMIFGQVLMNGTFGIDDVVLEVETKSHHWQAVPLSNGDFEQPLPTNAPADAAPPGWEPLNPVVGFRGRLVHESSGNTYYEVRGTEVTHYGHNRRAGHFQTVNGVRLYYETYGQGEPLLLLHGNGETIGSFTQQIGALAERYRVIAVDTRGHGQSKEDGRRLTYDLFADDMVALLDSLLLPAAHVVGWSDG
;
A
#
# COMPACT_ATOMS: atom_id res chain seq x y z
N MET A 1 -37.11 4.48 28.61
CA MET A 1 -37.26 5.31 29.82
C MET A 1 -35.87 5.51 30.42
N ILE A 2 -35.26 6.68 30.18
CA ILE A 2 -34.84 7.69 31.17
C ILE A 2 -33.75 7.12 32.11
N SER A 3 -32.49 7.53 31.98
CA SER A 3 -32.04 8.82 32.53
C SER A 3 -30.95 9.53 31.71
N ARG A 4 -31.13 10.85 31.60
CA ARG A 4 -30.27 11.86 30.96
C ARG A 4 -29.11 12.28 31.87
N PHE A 5 -27.94 12.60 31.30
CA PHE A 5 -26.90 13.40 31.94
C PHE A 5 -26.87 14.81 31.33
N ARG A 6 -26.83 15.84 32.19
CA ARG A 6 -26.79 17.27 31.84
C ARG A 6 -25.36 17.81 32.01
N PHE A 7 -24.96 18.67 31.10
CA PHE A 7 -23.82 19.59 31.24
C PHE A 7 -24.15 20.76 32.17
N GLY A 8 -23.14 21.26 32.89
CA GLY A 8 -23.20 22.51 33.64
C GLY A 8 -21.79 23.08 33.85
N THR A 9 -21.51 24.19 33.18
CA THR A 9 -20.35 25.08 33.29
C THR A 9 -20.44 25.96 34.54
N ALA A 10 -19.30 26.26 35.18
CA ALA A 10 -19.11 27.51 35.92
C ALA A 10 -17.61 27.86 36.07
N LEU A 11 -17.31 29.09 35.70
CA LEU A 11 -16.06 29.85 35.78
C LEU A 11 -15.77 30.25 37.24
N ALA A 12 -14.49 30.32 37.63
CA ALA A 12 -14.03 31.26 38.65
C ALA A 12 -12.63 31.79 38.30
N VAL A 13 -12.59 33.10 38.12
CA VAL A 13 -11.44 33.97 37.85
C VAL A 13 -10.77 34.31 39.17
N LEU A 14 -9.44 34.34 39.24
CA LEU A 14 -8.74 35.24 40.15
C LEU A 14 -7.51 35.85 39.46
N SER A 15 -7.56 37.17 39.33
CA SER A 15 -6.50 38.08 38.91
C SER A 15 -5.69 38.49 40.14
N LEU A 16 -4.38 38.67 40.00
CA LEU A 16 -3.61 39.70 40.71
C LEU A 16 -2.29 39.97 39.99
N SER A 17 -2.05 41.27 39.77
CA SER A 17 -0.97 41.85 38.97
C SER A 17 0.21 42.34 39.85
N LEU A 18 1.26 42.76 39.16
CA LEU A 18 2.66 42.99 39.54
C LEU A 18 2.97 43.91 40.74
N CYS A 19 4.06 43.58 41.44
CA CYS A 19 5.17 44.46 41.91
C CYS A 19 6.26 43.49 42.44
N GLY A 20 7.52 43.42 42.01
CA GLY A 20 8.49 44.47 41.74
C GLY A 20 9.70 44.25 42.65
N PHE A 21 10.65 43.38 42.29
CA PHE A 21 11.98 43.33 42.92
C PHE A 21 13.06 42.94 41.91
N ARG A 22 14.17 43.69 41.97
CA ARG A 22 15.29 43.72 41.02
C ARG A 22 16.45 42.89 41.59
N ALA A 23 17.14 42.19 40.68
CA ALA A 23 18.55 41.76 40.72
C ALA A 23 18.98 40.62 41.67
N LEU A 24 19.35 39.48 41.07
CA LEU A 24 20.73 38.95 41.07
C LEU A 24 20.84 37.90 39.96
N ALA A 25 21.43 38.29 38.84
CA ALA A 25 21.75 37.39 37.72
C ALA A 25 23.01 36.60 38.06
N GLN A 26 22.86 35.30 38.30
CA GLN A 26 23.96 34.35 38.19
C GLN A 26 23.99 33.81 36.77
N ALA A 27 25.14 33.95 36.11
CA ALA A 27 25.38 33.44 34.77
C ALA A 27 25.28 31.90 34.78
N VAL A 28 24.28 31.37 34.08
CA VAL A 28 24.25 29.97 33.66
C VAL A 28 25.14 29.88 32.42
N PRO A 29 26.17 29.02 32.37
CA PRO A 29 26.98 28.86 31.17
C PRO A 29 26.11 28.31 30.03
N ASP A 30 26.27 28.90 28.84
CA ASP A 30 25.53 28.54 27.63
C ASP A 30 25.58 27.03 27.38
N ALA A 31 24.40 26.41 27.28
CA ALA A 31 24.28 25.04 26.80
C ALA A 31 24.85 24.98 25.37
N PRO A 32 25.69 23.98 25.04
CA PRO A 32 26.22 23.85 23.69
C PRO A 32 25.07 23.73 22.70
N ALA A 33 25.14 24.53 21.64
CA ALA A 33 24.16 24.56 20.56
C ALA A 33 23.86 23.13 20.11
N THR A 34 22.65 22.65 20.40
CA THR A 34 22.13 21.39 19.90
C THR A 34 22.03 21.54 18.39
N THR A 35 22.92 20.86 17.68
CA THR A 35 22.77 20.64 16.26
C THR A 35 21.44 19.94 16.05
N THR A 36 20.49 20.63 15.42
CA THR A 36 19.24 20.02 14.95
C THR A 36 19.61 18.75 14.19
N PRO A 37 19.17 17.56 14.61
CA PRO A 37 19.44 16.34 13.86
C PRO A 37 18.93 16.56 12.44
N ALA A 38 19.78 16.30 11.44
CA ALA A 38 19.34 16.22 10.06
C ALA A 38 18.08 15.35 10.02
N ALA A 39 16.99 15.86 9.44
CA ALA A 39 15.73 15.13 9.37
C ALA A 39 16.02 13.72 8.86
N ALA A 40 15.79 12.72 9.72
CA ALA A 40 16.07 11.33 9.38
C ALA A 40 15.41 11.03 8.04
N ALA A 41 16.19 10.49 7.08
CA ALA A 41 15.65 10.14 5.79
C ALA A 41 14.42 9.26 5.99
N LYS A 42 13.30 9.62 5.35
CA LYS A 42 12.05 8.87 5.49
C LYS A 42 12.33 7.42 5.11
N PRO A 43 11.94 6.43 5.94
CA PRO A 43 12.19 5.03 5.62
C PRO A 43 11.56 4.66 4.27
N PRO A 44 12.18 3.73 3.52
CA PRO A 44 11.65 3.32 2.23
C PRO A 44 10.28 2.66 2.42
N PHE A 45 9.38 2.86 1.47
CA PHE A 45 8.04 2.30 1.55
C PHE A 45 8.08 0.82 1.13
N ILE A 46 7.47 -0.05 1.92
CA ILE A 46 7.44 -1.50 1.69
C ILE A 46 6.02 -1.88 1.24
N SER A 47 5.87 -2.68 0.20
CA SER A 47 4.56 -3.16 -0.22
C SER A 47 4.73 -4.39 -1.10
N PHE A 48 3.70 -5.22 -1.15
CA PHE A 48 3.62 -6.33 -2.08
C PHE A 48 3.23 -5.89 -3.51
N ALA A 49 2.95 -4.60 -3.72
CA ALA A 49 2.50 -4.06 -5.00
C ALA A 49 3.12 -2.68 -5.33
N THR A 50 3.18 -2.37 -6.63
CA THR A 50 3.50 -1.04 -7.16
C THR A 50 2.65 -0.71 -8.38
N SER A 51 2.76 0.49 -8.93
CA SER A 51 2.03 0.87 -10.14
C SER A 51 2.74 1.93 -10.96
N LEU A 52 2.84 1.69 -12.27
CA LEU A 52 3.10 2.72 -13.27
C LEU A 52 1.80 3.48 -13.53
N ARG A 53 1.86 4.81 -13.67
CA ARG A 53 0.65 5.64 -13.84
C ARG A 53 0.73 6.60 -15.01
N HIS A 54 -0.41 6.87 -15.62
CA HIS A 54 -0.54 7.93 -16.61
C HIS A 54 -1.79 8.77 -16.33
N LYS A 55 -1.64 10.08 -16.32
CA LYS A 55 -2.72 11.03 -16.07
C LYS A 55 -3.22 11.61 -17.39
N VAL A 56 -4.50 11.43 -17.66
CA VAL A 56 -5.13 11.87 -18.91
C VAL A 56 -6.22 12.90 -18.60
N VAL A 57 -6.20 14.03 -19.32
CA VAL A 57 -7.28 15.03 -19.25
C VAL A 57 -8.43 14.58 -20.15
N VAL A 58 -9.60 14.37 -19.56
CA VAL A 58 -10.78 13.78 -20.24
C VAL A 58 -12.02 14.68 -20.19
N ALA A 59 -11.88 15.94 -19.77
CA ALA A 59 -13.01 16.87 -19.63
C ALA A 59 -13.86 17.02 -20.91
N ALA A 60 -13.23 16.99 -22.09
CA ALA A 60 -13.91 17.06 -23.39
C ALA A 60 -14.78 15.82 -23.70
N TYR A 61 -14.58 14.74 -22.96
CA TYR A 61 -15.24 13.45 -23.16
C TYR A 61 -16.17 13.08 -21.99
N ALA A 62 -16.42 14.01 -21.07
CA ALA A 62 -17.25 13.79 -19.89
C ALA A 62 -18.62 13.18 -20.25
N GLY A 63 -19.06 12.18 -19.47
CA GLY A 63 -20.31 11.47 -19.71
C GLY A 63 -20.27 10.39 -20.78
N ARG A 64 -19.13 10.13 -21.44
CA ARG A 64 -19.01 9.10 -22.48
C ARG A 64 -18.49 7.76 -21.92
N PRO A 65 -18.94 6.61 -22.47
CA PRO A 65 -18.27 5.34 -22.27
C PRO A 65 -16.82 5.40 -22.77
N PHE A 66 -15.94 4.66 -22.10
CA PHE A 66 -14.56 4.50 -22.53
C PHE A 66 -14.15 3.02 -22.54
N ARG A 67 -13.15 2.71 -23.36
CA ARG A 67 -12.41 1.46 -23.27
C ARG A 67 -10.92 1.79 -23.19
N LEU A 68 -10.22 1.05 -22.34
CA LEU A 68 -8.78 1.17 -22.16
C LEU A 68 -8.18 -0.20 -22.45
N SER A 69 -7.24 -0.24 -23.39
CA SER A 69 -6.53 -1.44 -23.78
C SER A 69 -5.05 -1.32 -23.49
N ALA A 70 -4.40 -2.44 -23.19
CA ALA A 70 -2.95 -2.56 -23.10
C ALA A 70 -2.54 -4.00 -23.41
N ARG A 71 -1.38 -4.20 -24.02
CA ARG A 71 -0.74 -5.51 -24.06
C ARG A 71 0.02 -5.71 -22.76
N LEU A 72 -0.29 -6.80 -22.08
CA LEU A 72 0.33 -7.17 -20.81
C LEU A 72 0.94 -8.56 -20.92
N ARG A 73 2.04 -8.76 -20.21
CA ARG A 73 2.59 -10.08 -19.89
C ARG A 73 3.12 -10.10 -18.46
N ALA A 74 3.16 -11.28 -17.88
CA ALA A 74 3.68 -11.53 -16.54
C ALA A 74 4.42 -12.87 -16.51
N ASP A 75 5.74 -12.82 -16.41
CA ASP A 75 6.55 -13.98 -16.04
C ASP A 75 6.65 -14.03 -14.50
N THR A 76 5.79 -14.86 -13.91
CA THR A 76 5.52 -14.87 -12.48
C THR A 76 6.50 -15.78 -11.74
N ALA A 77 7.15 -15.28 -10.70
CA ALA A 77 8.10 -16.05 -9.89
C ALA A 77 7.53 -16.47 -8.51
N SER A 78 6.32 -16.03 -8.16
CA SER A 78 5.72 -16.26 -6.84
C SER A 78 4.19 -16.36 -6.90
N GLU A 79 3.60 -17.02 -5.90
CA GLU A 79 2.14 -17.07 -5.74
C GLU A 79 1.57 -15.64 -5.59
N GLY A 80 0.44 -15.38 -6.26
CA GLY A 80 -0.19 -14.06 -6.29
C GLY A 80 0.48 -13.03 -7.21
N ALA A 81 1.62 -13.37 -7.83
CA ALA A 81 2.27 -12.49 -8.79
C ALA A 81 1.42 -12.28 -10.03
N SER A 82 1.18 -11.02 -10.35
CA SER A 82 0.32 -10.65 -11.47
C SER A 82 0.47 -9.18 -11.85
N ILE A 83 -0.03 -8.86 -13.03
CA ILE A 83 -0.24 -7.48 -13.47
C ILE A 83 -1.71 -7.24 -13.80
N LYS A 84 -2.22 -6.05 -13.45
CA LYS A 84 -3.59 -5.61 -13.73
C LYS A 84 -3.58 -4.25 -14.41
N LEU A 85 -4.54 -4.06 -15.32
CA LEU A 85 -4.89 -2.75 -15.84
C LEU A 85 -6.04 -2.15 -15.02
N LEU A 86 -5.91 -0.88 -14.63
CA LEU A 86 -6.95 -0.13 -13.94
C LEU A 86 -7.07 1.29 -14.50
N ALA A 87 -8.27 1.85 -14.39
CA ALA A 87 -8.56 3.24 -14.67
C ALA A 87 -9.42 3.84 -13.57
N SER A 88 -9.00 4.97 -12.99
CA SER A 88 -9.78 5.70 -11.98
C SER A 88 -10.15 7.09 -12.49
N CYS A 89 -11.41 7.46 -12.35
CA CYS A 89 -11.95 8.73 -12.82
C CYS A 89 -12.10 9.73 -11.68
N PHE A 90 -11.75 10.99 -11.96
CA PHE A 90 -11.77 12.08 -10.99
C PHE A 90 -12.36 13.35 -11.59
N THR A 91 -13.00 14.12 -10.71
CA THR A 91 -13.40 15.51 -11.02
C THR A 91 -12.20 16.45 -11.02
N ALA A 92 -12.40 17.69 -11.47
CA ALA A 92 -11.36 18.73 -11.48
C ALA A 92 -10.84 19.06 -10.07
N ARG A 93 -11.60 18.75 -9.02
CA ARG A 93 -11.21 18.92 -7.61
C ARG A 93 -10.56 17.66 -7.02
N MET A 94 -10.10 16.73 -7.86
CA MET A 94 -9.51 15.44 -7.46
C MET A 94 -10.44 14.57 -6.60
N GLN A 95 -11.76 14.79 -6.68
CA GLN A 95 -12.72 13.90 -6.02
C GLN A 95 -12.87 12.64 -6.87
N PHE A 96 -12.72 11.47 -6.23
CA PHE A 96 -12.93 10.16 -6.84
C PHE A 96 -14.40 10.01 -7.30
N SER A 97 -14.58 9.45 -8.49
CA SER A 97 -15.89 9.24 -9.13
C SER A 97 -16.16 7.75 -9.33
N SER A 98 -15.26 7.06 -10.03
CA SER A 98 -15.41 5.64 -10.36
C SER A 98 -14.07 4.98 -10.63
N VAL A 99 -14.05 3.66 -10.61
CA VAL A 99 -12.92 2.82 -11.02
C VAL A 99 -13.40 1.76 -11.99
N ALA A 100 -12.63 1.51 -13.03
CA ALA A 100 -12.76 0.35 -13.90
C ALA A 100 -11.48 -0.47 -13.77
N VAL A 101 -11.62 -1.76 -13.50
CA VAL A 101 -10.51 -2.68 -13.23
C VAL A 101 -10.68 -3.92 -14.07
N GLN A 102 -9.56 -4.48 -14.52
CA GLN A 102 -9.54 -5.81 -15.10
C GLN A 102 -9.90 -6.86 -14.04
N ASP A 103 -10.97 -7.63 -14.30
CA ASP A 103 -11.46 -8.65 -13.36
C ASP A 103 -10.43 -9.76 -13.09
N THR A 104 -9.78 -10.26 -14.14
CA THR A 104 -8.81 -11.35 -14.05
C THR A 104 -7.40 -10.85 -14.29
N ALA A 105 -6.53 -10.94 -13.30
CA ALA A 105 -5.13 -10.52 -13.41
C ALA A 105 -4.35 -11.33 -14.47
N VAL A 106 -3.36 -10.71 -15.10
CA VAL A 106 -2.47 -11.39 -16.05
C VAL A 106 -1.33 -12.06 -15.30
N THR A 107 -1.14 -13.35 -15.55
CA THR A 107 -0.12 -14.23 -14.94
C THR A 107 0.66 -15.05 -15.97
N SER A 108 0.54 -14.70 -17.26
CA SER A 108 1.13 -15.46 -18.37
C SER A 108 2.32 -14.73 -18.97
N PRO A 109 3.42 -15.43 -19.32
CA PRO A 109 4.57 -14.81 -19.97
C PRO A 109 4.28 -14.42 -21.43
N MET A 110 3.18 -14.92 -22.01
CA MET A 110 2.75 -14.53 -23.36
C MET A 110 2.04 -13.19 -23.33
N TRP A 111 2.36 -12.32 -24.30
CA TRP A 111 1.64 -11.07 -24.50
C TRP A 111 0.16 -11.30 -24.77
N ARG A 112 -0.69 -10.56 -24.07
CA ARG A 112 -2.13 -10.54 -24.28
C ARG A 112 -2.66 -9.12 -24.26
N THR A 113 -3.50 -8.78 -25.23
CA THR A 113 -4.25 -7.53 -25.19
C THR A 113 -5.38 -7.67 -24.19
N ILE A 114 -5.36 -6.83 -23.18
CA ILE A 114 -6.41 -6.68 -22.18
C ILE A 114 -7.18 -5.42 -22.52
N THR A 115 -8.51 -5.49 -22.46
CA THR A 115 -9.37 -4.32 -22.62
C THR A 115 -10.35 -4.26 -21.45
N LEU A 116 -10.32 -3.17 -20.70
CA LEU A 116 -11.35 -2.83 -19.72
C LEU A 116 -12.28 -1.77 -20.29
N ARG A 117 -13.52 -1.74 -19.78
CA ARG A 117 -14.54 -0.77 -20.16
C ARG A 117 -14.99 -0.02 -18.91
N GLY A 118 -15.30 1.25 -19.09
CA GLY A 118 -15.83 2.08 -18.02
C GLY A 118 -16.69 3.22 -18.55
N GLN A 119 -17.17 4.04 -17.62
CA GLN A 119 -18.04 5.16 -17.90
C GLN A 119 -17.45 6.42 -17.27
N LEU A 120 -17.16 7.44 -18.08
CA LEU A 120 -16.82 8.76 -17.57
C LEU A 120 -18.07 9.40 -16.98
N GLY A 121 -17.97 9.93 -15.78
CA GLY A 121 -18.97 10.80 -15.16
C GLY A 121 -19.08 12.13 -15.89
N ARG A 122 -20.23 12.80 -15.75
CA ARG A 122 -20.49 14.10 -16.40
C ARG A 122 -19.61 15.26 -15.88
N ARG A 123 -18.96 15.07 -14.73
CA ARG A 123 -18.07 16.05 -14.09
C ARG A 123 -16.61 15.58 -14.07
N ASP A 124 -16.32 14.43 -14.67
CA ASP A 124 -14.97 13.90 -14.69
C ASP A 124 -14.13 14.72 -15.67
N SER A 125 -12.94 15.11 -15.21
CA SER A 125 -11.98 15.86 -16.00
C SER A 125 -10.64 15.16 -16.11
N LEU A 126 -10.43 14.13 -15.28
CA LEU A 126 -9.18 13.39 -15.19
C LEU A 126 -9.47 11.89 -15.14
N LEU A 127 -8.69 11.12 -15.89
CA LEU A 127 -8.63 9.68 -15.81
C LEU A 127 -7.17 9.29 -15.52
N MET A 128 -6.97 8.51 -14.46
CA MET A 128 -5.67 7.94 -14.13
C MET A 128 -5.63 6.48 -14.57
N ILE A 129 -4.69 6.14 -15.45
CA ILE A 129 -4.39 4.78 -15.90
C ILE A 129 -3.35 4.19 -14.96
N PHE A 130 -3.50 2.91 -14.61
CA PHE A 130 -2.55 2.17 -13.78
C PHE A 130 -2.20 0.82 -14.42
N GLY A 131 -0.90 0.54 -14.52
CA GLY A 131 -0.37 -0.81 -14.64
C GLY A 131 0.07 -1.28 -13.26
N GLN A 132 -0.84 -1.93 -12.52
CA GLN A 132 -0.56 -2.39 -11.16
C GLN A 132 0.14 -3.74 -11.20
N VAL A 133 1.31 -3.80 -10.58
CA VAL A 133 2.14 -5.00 -10.50
C VAL A 133 2.14 -5.50 -9.06
N LEU A 134 1.98 -6.81 -8.90
CA LEU A 134 1.98 -7.48 -7.62
C LEU A 134 3.08 -8.55 -7.58
N MET A 135 3.78 -8.62 -6.44
CA MET A 135 4.75 -9.66 -6.09
C MET A 135 5.97 -9.78 -7.04
N ASN A 136 6.72 -10.87 -6.86
CA ASN A 136 7.95 -11.14 -7.59
C ASN A 136 7.67 -11.71 -8.99
N GLY A 137 8.36 -11.16 -9.97
CA GLY A 137 8.23 -11.53 -11.37
C GLY A 137 8.75 -10.44 -12.30
N THR A 138 8.60 -10.68 -13.59
CA THR A 138 8.92 -9.73 -14.65
C THR A 138 7.64 -9.44 -15.44
N PHE A 139 7.24 -8.18 -15.48
CA PHE A 139 5.96 -7.75 -16.00
C PHE A 139 6.17 -6.75 -17.14
N GLY A 140 5.54 -7.01 -18.28
CA GLY A 140 5.61 -6.13 -19.44
C GLY A 140 4.29 -5.38 -19.65
N ILE A 141 4.39 -4.10 -19.99
CA ILE A 141 3.28 -3.23 -20.39
C ILE A 141 3.64 -2.62 -21.73
N ASP A 142 2.74 -2.73 -22.69
CA ASP A 142 2.92 -2.20 -24.03
C ASP A 142 1.58 -1.79 -24.67
N ASP A 143 1.63 -1.03 -25.77
CA ASP A 143 0.48 -0.68 -26.61
C ASP A 143 -0.75 -0.19 -25.82
N VAL A 144 -0.55 0.81 -24.95
CA VAL A 144 -1.63 1.38 -24.13
C VAL A 144 -2.46 2.34 -24.97
N VAL A 145 -3.76 2.04 -25.09
CA VAL A 145 -4.70 2.80 -25.92
C VAL A 145 -5.95 3.12 -25.12
N LEU A 146 -6.28 4.40 -25.04
CA LEU A 146 -7.55 4.89 -24.47
C LEU A 146 -8.47 5.36 -25.59
N GLU A 147 -9.70 4.89 -25.59
CA GLU A 147 -10.72 5.32 -26.54
C GLU A 147 -12.02 5.65 -25.83
N VAL A 148 -12.75 6.61 -26.38
CA VAL A 148 -14.08 7.00 -25.90
C VAL A 148 -15.11 6.81 -26.99
N GLU A 149 -16.32 6.44 -26.60
CA GLU A 149 -17.42 6.29 -27.55
C GLU A 149 -17.95 7.67 -27.94
N THR A 150 -17.99 7.93 -29.24
CA THR A 150 -18.57 9.15 -29.81
C THR A 150 -20.10 9.10 -29.76
N LYS A 151 -20.76 10.25 -29.96
CA LYS A 151 -22.23 10.31 -30.10
C LYS A 151 -22.78 9.45 -31.25
N SER A 152 -21.93 9.13 -32.23
CA SER A 152 -22.26 8.27 -33.37
C SER A 152 -21.93 6.79 -33.15
N HIS A 153 -21.64 6.36 -31.92
CA HIS A 153 -21.27 4.97 -31.57
C HIS A 153 -19.97 4.45 -32.19
N HIS A 154 -19.11 5.34 -32.67
CA HIS A 154 -17.74 5.02 -33.09
C HIS A 154 -16.76 5.25 -31.94
N TRP A 155 -15.71 4.43 -31.85
CA TRP A 155 -14.62 4.62 -30.90
C TRP A 155 -13.63 5.65 -31.44
N GLN A 156 -13.32 6.65 -30.61
CA GLN A 156 -12.35 7.69 -30.91
C GLN A 156 -11.18 7.57 -29.94
N ALA A 157 -9.95 7.50 -30.46
CA ALA A 157 -8.74 7.52 -29.67
C ALA A 157 -8.60 8.84 -28.89
N VAL A 158 -8.30 8.72 -27.60
CA VAL A 158 -7.88 9.83 -26.74
C VAL A 158 -6.35 9.83 -26.77
N PRO A 159 -5.70 10.94 -27.16
CA PRO A 159 -4.24 11.00 -27.21
C PRO A 159 -3.61 10.68 -25.85
N LEU A 160 -2.68 9.73 -25.85
CA LEU A 160 -1.83 9.39 -24.71
C LEU A 160 -0.39 9.77 -25.04
N SER A 161 0.35 10.30 -24.07
CA SER A 161 1.78 10.54 -24.25
C SER A 161 2.52 9.22 -24.16
N ASN A 162 3.21 8.83 -25.24
CA ASN A 162 4.06 7.64 -25.30
C ASN A 162 3.34 6.37 -24.79
N GLY A 163 2.12 6.11 -25.29
CA GLY A 163 1.33 4.94 -24.89
C GLY A 163 1.87 3.61 -25.44
N ASP A 164 2.62 3.67 -26.53
CA ASP A 164 3.34 2.57 -27.19
C ASP A 164 4.78 2.40 -26.67
N PHE A 165 5.25 3.29 -25.80
CA PHE A 165 6.60 3.28 -25.20
C PHE A 165 7.78 3.35 -26.18
N GLU A 166 7.55 3.66 -27.45
CA GLU A 166 8.60 3.74 -28.48
C GLU A 166 9.42 5.04 -28.40
N GLN A 167 8.92 6.06 -27.70
CA GLN A 167 9.71 7.25 -27.44
C GLN A 167 10.81 6.95 -26.41
N PRO A 168 12.09 7.16 -26.76
CA PRO A 168 13.21 6.87 -25.86
C PRO A 168 13.23 7.85 -24.68
N LEU A 169 13.96 7.45 -23.62
CA LEU A 169 14.26 8.35 -22.52
C LEU A 169 15.11 9.55 -23.01
N PRO A 170 15.00 10.72 -22.37
CA PRO A 170 15.94 11.82 -22.57
C PRO A 170 17.39 11.37 -22.34
N THR A 171 18.35 11.92 -23.09
CA THR A 171 19.77 11.48 -23.11
C THR A 171 20.44 11.39 -21.73
N ASN A 172 19.98 12.19 -20.76
CA ASN A 172 20.54 12.24 -19.40
C ASN A 172 19.61 11.65 -18.32
N ALA A 173 18.54 10.97 -18.72
CA ALA A 173 17.63 10.33 -17.76
C ALA A 173 18.28 9.06 -17.17
N PRO A 174 18.05 8.77 -15.88
CA PRO A 174 18.40 7.48 -15.29
C PRO A 174 17.79 6.32 -16.07
N ALA A 175 18.47 5.17 -16.10
CA ALA A 175 17.98 3.98 -16.82
C ALA A 175 16.65 3.44 -16.27
N ASP A 176 16.30 3.75 -15.03
CA ASP A 176 15.06 3.39 -14.34
C ASP A 176 14.01 4.52 -14.34
N ALA A 177 14.23 5.58 -15.13
CA ALA A 177 13.28 6.65 -15.26
C ALA A 177 11.95 6.17 -15.86
N ALA A 178 10.87 6.86 -15.49
CA ALA A 178 9.57 6.64 -16.11
C ALA A 178 9.61 7.05 -17.60
N PRO A 179 8.85 6.36 -18.47
CA PRO A 179 8.72 6.76 -19.86
C PRO A 179 8.13 8.19 -19.99
N PRO A 180 8.46 8.94 -21.05
CA PRO A 180 7.92 10.28 -21.28
C PRO A 180 6.38 10.35 -21.13
N GLY A 181 5.90 11.25 -20.25
CA GLY A 181 4.48 11.43 -19.97
C GLY A 181 3.90 10.47 -18.93
N TRP A 182 4.63 9.45 -18.50
CA TRP A 182 4.24 8.54 -17.42
C TRP A 182 4.84 8.97 -16.08
N GLU A 183 4.11 8.73 -15.00
CA GLU A 183 4.62 8.92 -13.65
C GLU A 183 5.47 7.72 -13.24
N PRO A 184 6.55 7.94 -12.47
CA PRO A 184 7.35 6.85 -11.96
C PRO A 184 6.51 5.92 -11.08
N LEU A 185 7.01 4.68 -10.97
CA LEU A 185 6.55 3.75 -9.95
C LEU A 185 6.56 4.44 -8.59
N ASN A 186 5.57 4.15 -7.76
CA ASN A 186 5.70 4.51 -6.36
C ASN A 186 6.98 3.84 -5.82
N PRO A 187 7.84 4.58 -5.09
CA PRO A 187 9.10 4.06 -4.61
C PRO A 187 8.82 2.97 -3.57
N VAL A 188 8.77 1.73 -4.02
CA VAL A 188 8.49 0.54 -3.21
C VAL A 188 9.75 -0.33 -3.24
N VAL A 189 10.18 -0.80 -2.07
CA VAL A 189 11.29 -1.74 -1.96
C VAL A 189 11.00 -2.99 -2.81
N GLY A 190 12.00 -3.43 -3.58
CA GLY A 190 11.90 -4.64 -4.41
C GLY A 190 11.33 -4.43 -5.82
N PHE A 191 10.81 -3.24 -6.16
CA PHE A 191 10.34 -2.96 -7.53
C PHE A 191 11.26 -2.01 -8.29
N ARG A 192 11.54 -2.34 -9.56
CA ARG A 192 12.28 -1.49 -10.49
C ARG A 192 11.61 -1.52 -11.85
N GLY A 193 11.61 -0.40 -12.56
CA GLY A 193 11.08 -0.31 -13.91
C GLY A 193 12.15 0.15 -14.90
N ARG A 194 11.99 -0.19 -16.18
CA ARG A 194 12.86 0.26 -17.28
C ARG A 194 12.17 0.11 -18.63
N LEU A 195 12.63 0.85 -19.64
CA LEU A 195 12.32 0.54 -21.03
C LEU A 195 13.19 -0.62 -21.51
N VAL A 196 12.60 -1.55 -22.25
CA VAL A 196 13.29 -2.68 -22.87
C VAL A 196 13.09 -2.61 -24.37
N HIS A 197 14.20 -2.56 -25.10
CA HIS A 197 14.23 -2.55 -26.56
C HIS A 197 14.48 -3.98 -27.06
N GLU A 198 13.54 -4.50 -27.85
CA GLU A 198 13.67 -5.81 -28.49
C GLU A 198 14.39 -5.70 -29.83
N SER A 199 15.00 -6.79 -30.28
CA SER A 199 15.65 -6.86 -31.60
C SER A 199 14.67 -6.72 -32.77
N SER A 200 13.37 -6.93 -32.52
CA SER A 200 12.27 -6.67 -33.45
C SER A 200 12.07 -5.18 -33.74
N GLY A 201 12.66 -4.29 -32.94
CA GLY A 201 12.44 -2.85 -32.97
C GLY A 201 11.31 -2.38 -32.05
N ASN A 202 10.63 -3.29 -31.35
CA ASN A 202 9.59 -2.97 -30.37
C ASN A 202 10.20 -2.55 -29.02
N THR A 203 9.62 -1.55 -28.38
CA THR A 203 9.99 -1.10 -27.04
C THR A 203 8.80 -1.24 -26.11
N TYR A 204 8.98 -1.83 -24.94
CA TYR A 204 7.94 -1.89 -23.91
C TYR A 204 8.48 -1.47 -22.55
N TYR A 205 7.58 -1.16 -21.62
CA TYR A 205 7.96 -0.91 -20.24
C TYR A 205 7.95 -2.20 -19.42
N GLU A 206 9.09 -2.54 -18.83
CA GLU A 206 9.26 -3.68 -17.94
C GLU A 206 9.26 -3.22 -16.49
N VAL A 207 8.50 -3.89 -15.65
CA VAL A 207 8.59 -3.79 -14.19
C VAL A 207 9.08 -5.13 -13.65
N ARG A 208 10.10 -5.10 -12.79
CA ARG A 208 10.63 -6.27 -12.11
C ARG A 208 10.37 -6.16 -10.61
N GLY A 209 9.71 -7.17 -10.05
CA GLY A 209 9.60 -7.40 -8.61
C GLY A 209 10.62 -8.43 -8.15
N THR A 210 11.44 -8.11 -7.16
CA THR A 210 12.47 -9.00 -6.60
C THR A 210 12.55 -8.79 -5.09
N GLU A 211 12.62 -9.88 -4.32
CA GLU A 211 12.63 -9.87 -2.85
C GLU A 211 11.41 -9.17 -2.21
N VAL A 212 10.30 -9.10 -2.94
CA VAL A 212 9.02 -8.60 -2.45
C VAL A 212 8.42 -9.62 -1.50
N THR A 213 8.16 -9.21 -0.26
CA THR A 213 7.55 -10.04 0.79
C THR A 213 6.06 -9.72 0.93
N HIS A 214 5.22 -10.76 1.04
CA HIS A 214 3.78 -10.64 1.27
C HIS A 214 3.46 -11.13 2.69
N TYR A 215 3.57 -10.20 3.64
CA TYR A 215 3.22 -10.46 5.03
C TYR A 215 1.75 -10.82 5.17
N GLY A 216 1.46 -11.78 6.04
CA GLY A 216 0.14 -12.40 6.20
C GLY A 216 -0.18 -13.47 5.16
N HIS A 217 0.70 -13.72 4.19
CA HIS A 217 0.56 -14.74 3.14
C HIS A 217 1.92 -15.39 2.78
N ASN A 218 2.84 -15.44 3.73
CA ASN A 218 4.18 -15.94 3.53
C ASN A 218 4.32 -17.39 4.02
N ARG A 219 4.23 -18.36 3.10
CA ARG A 219 4.34 -19.80 3.44
C ARG A 219 5.69 -20.20 4.06
N ARG A 220 6.75 -19.42 3.87
CA ARG A 220 8.08 -19.73 4.43
C ARG A 220 8.21 -19.32 5.89
N ALA A 221 7.56 -18.22 6.27
CA ALA A 221 7.56 -17.70 7.63
C ALA A 221 6.31 -18.08 8.42
N GLY A 222 5.26 -18.52 7.72
CA GLY A 222 3.93 -18.76 8.23
C GLY A 222 3.74 -20.15 8.81
N HIS A 223 3.03 -20.19 9.92
CA HIS A 223 2.73 -21.38 10.70
C HIS A 223 1.26 -21.35 11.13
N PHE A 224 0.73 -22.52 11.46
CA PHE A 224 -0.59 -22.62 12.10
C PHE A 224 -0.45 -23.29 13.45
N GLN A 225 -1.13 -22.75 14.45
CA GLN A 225 -1.21 -23.34 15.77
C GLN A 225 -2.68 -23.40 16.20
N THR A 226 -3.08 -24.54 16.78
CA THR A 226 -4.43 -24.69 17.34
C THR A 226 -4.37 -24.42 18.84
N VAL A 227 -5.12 -23.43 19.32
CA VAL A 227 -5.25 -23.04 20.73
C VAL A 227 -6.70 -22.70 21.02
N ASN A 228 -7.20 -23.02 22.22
CA ASN A 228 -8.57 -22.65 22.66
C ASN A 228 -9.68 -22.89 21.62
N GLY A 229 -9.57 -23.98 20.85
CA GLY A 229 -10.52 -24.37 19.81
C GLY A 229 -10.39 -23.63 18.47
N VAL A 230 -9.50 -22.65 18.33
CA VAL A 230 -9.23 -21.92 17.09
C VAL A 230 -7.90 -22.33 16.47
N ARG A 231 -7.85 -22.37 15.13
CA ARG A 231 -6.61 -22.51 14.37
C ARG A 231 -6.12 -21.13 13.97
N LEU A 232 -5.10 -20.63 14.68
CA LEU A 232 -4.46 -19.36 14.42
C LEU A 232 -3.36 -19.51 13.37
N TYR A 233 -3.24 -18.52 12.49
CA TYR A 233 -2.11 -18.30 11.63
C TYR A 233 -1.18 -17.26 12.25
N TYR A 234 0.12 -17.51 12.20
CA TYR A 234 1.13 -16.53 12.58
C TYR A 234 2.37 -16.67 11.71
N GLU A 235 3.10 -15.58 11.54
CA GLU A 235 4.38 -15.56 10.84
C GLU A 235 5.50 -15.22 11.82
N THR A 236 6.69 -15.80 11.61
CA THR A 236 7.89 -15.49 12.40
C THR A 236 9.01 -14.92 11.56
N TYR A 237 9.63 -13.85 12.05
CA TYR A 237 10.73 -13.14 11.40
C TYR A 237 11.81 -12.76 12.39
N GLY A 238 13.06 -12.68 11.90
CA GLY A 238 14.19 -12.27 12.73
C GLY A 238 14.59 -13.31 13.77
N GLN A 239 15.41 -12.88 14.72
CA GLN A 239 15.93 -13.66 15.84
C GLN A 239 16.07 -12.73 17.06
N GLY A 240 16.21 -13.29 18.27
CA GLY A 240 16.39 -12.52 19.51
C GLY A 240 15.17 -12.59 20.43
N GLU A 241 14.97 -11.53 21.23
CA GLU A 241 13.86 -11.46 22.19
C GLU A 241 12.50 -11.52 21.47
N PRO A 242 11.51 -12.28 21.99
CA PRO A 242 10.20 -12.39 21.36
C PRO A 242 9.43 -11.06 21.34
N LEU A 243 8.83 -10.74 20.19
CA LEU A 243 7.95 -9.59 20.01
C LEU A 243 6.66 -10.03 19.31
N LEU A 244 5.54 -9.99 20.02
CA LEU A 244 4.21 -10.27 19.50
C LEU A 244 3.62 -9.00 18.85
N LEU A 245 3.16 -9.12 17.60
CA LEU A 245 2.44 -8.05 16.88
C LEU A 245 0.96 -8.40 16.74
N LEU A 246 0.09 -7.48 17.15
CA LEU A 246 -1.36 -7.64 17.17
C LEU A 246 -2.05 -6.54 16.34
N HIS A 247 -2.68 -6.95 15.24
CA HIS A 247 -3.34 -6.02 14.31
C HIS A 247 -4.69 -5.55 14.86
N GLY A 248 -5.27 -4.50 14.28
CA GLY A 248 -6.60 -4.02 14.67
C GLY A 248 -7.76 -4.83 14.07
N ASN A 249 -8.98 -4.59 14.56
CA ASN A 249 -10.19 -5.28 14.14
C ASN A 249 -10.45 -5.14 12.64
N GLY A 250 -10.72 -6.26 11.97
CA GLY A 250 -10.93 -6.32 10.52
C GLY A 250 -9.65 -6.27 9.70
N GLU A 251 -8.48 -6.20 10.33
CA GLU A 251 -7.19 -6.18 9.66
C GLU A 251 -6.50 -7.56 9.65
N THR A 252 -5.23 -7.61 9.27
CA THR A 252 -4.38 -8.81 9.21
C THR A 252 -2.94 -8.46 9.57
N ILE A 253 -2.05 -9.46 9.64
CA ILE A 253 -0.59 -9.28 9.72
C ILE A 253 -0.08 -8.24 8.71
N GLY A 254 -0.70 -8.12 7.54
CA GLY A 254 -0.35 -7.17 6.49
C GLY A 254 -0.34 -5.70 6.95
N SER A 255 -1.08 -5.34 7.99
CA SER A 255 -1.05 -3.99 8.59
C SER A 255 0.33 -3.58 9.11
N PHE A 256 1.17 -4.55 9.49
CA PHE A 256 2.53 -4.30 9.96
C PHE A 256 3.60 -4.37 8.87
N THR A 257 3.21 -4.31 7.58
CA THR A 257 4.13 -4.44 6.45
C THR A 257 5.33 -3.48 6.53
N GLN A 258 5.16 -2.27 7.07
CA GLN A 258 6.27 -1.31 7.21
C GLN A 258 7.18 -1.61 8.40
N GLN A 259 6.69 -2.35 9.40
CA GLN A 259 7.33 -2.52 10.70
C GLN A 259 8.05 -3.86 10.82
N ILE A 260 7.49 -4.94 10.26
CA ILE A 260 7.99 -6.31 10.47
C ILE A 260 9.48 -6.43 10.12
N GLY A 261 9.89 -5.95 8.94
CA GLY A 261 11.28 -6.02 8.50
C GLY A 261 12.24 -5.31 9.46
N ALA A 262 11.91 -4.08 9.85
CA ALA A 262 12.75 -3.27 10.75
C ALA A 262 12.81 -3.85 12.17
N LEU A 263 11.71 -4.38 12.69
CA LEU A 263 11.67 -5.03 14.00
C LEU A 263 12.42 -6.36 14.00
N ALA A 264 12.36 -7.11 12.91
CA ALA A 264 13.05 -8.39 12.74
C ALA A 264 14.58 -8.28 12.73
N GLU A 265 15.15 -7.08 12.56
CA GLU A 265 16.58 -6.85 12.74
C GLU A 265 17.05 -7.02 14.19
N ARG A 266 16.14 -6.95 15.17
CA ARG A 266 16.46 -6.97 16.61
C ARG A 266 15.67 -7.99 17.42
N TYR A 267 14.46 -8.31 16.97
CA TYR A 267 13.52 -9.17 17.69
C TYR A 267 13.20 -10.43 16.88
N ARG A 268 12.84 -11.50 17.60
CA ARG A 268 12.04 -12.57 17.02
C ARG A 268 10.59 -12.09 16.94
N VAL A 269 10.22 -11.51 15.82
CA VAL A 269 8.87 -11.02 15.54
C VAL A 269 7.93 -12.21 15.35
N ILE A 270 6.80 -12.17 16.03
CA ILE A 270 5.69 -13.12 15.94
C ILE A 270 4.47 -12.29 15.57
N ALA A 271 4.15 -12.22 14.28
CA ALA A 271 2.98 -11.49 13.80
C ALA A 271 1.82 -12.46 13.65
N VAL A 272 0.67 -12.17 14.27
CA VAL A 272 -0.45 -13.12 14.35
C VAL A 272 -1.66 -12.54 13.65
N ASP A 273 -2.32 -13.34 12.83
CA ASP A 273 -3.71 -13.06 12.46
C ASP A 273 -4.58 -13.52 13.63
N THR A 274 -5.25 -12.59 14.31
CA THR A 274 -6.08 -12.93 15.47
C THR A 274 -7.29 -13.78 15.05
N ARG A 275 -7.95 -14.43 16.00
CA ARG A 275 -9.15 -15.25 15.76
C ARG A 275 -10.15 -14.51 14.86
N GLY A 276 -10.60 -15.18 13.79
CA GLY A 276 -11.57 -14.64 12.83
C GLY A 276 -11.00 -13.66 11.79
N HIS A 277 -9.68 -13.44 11.78
CA HIS A 277 -9.02 -12.50 10.87
C HIS A 277 -7.99 -13.19 9.97
N GLY A 278 -7.70 -12.57 8.82
CA GLY A 278 -6.68 -13.03 7.88
C GLY A 278 -6.79 -14.52 7.53
N GLN A 279 -5.73 -15.27 7.80
CA GLN A 279 -5.70 -16.73 7.61
C GLN A 279 -6.19 -17.54 8.82
N SER A 280 -6.46 -16.89 9.96
CA SER A 280 -7.05 -17.50 11.14
C SER A 280 -8.55 -17.68 10.95
N LYS A 281 -9.06 -18.87 11.29
CA LYS A 281 -10.51 -19.16 11.15
C LYS A 281 -11.26 -18.69 12.40
N GLU A 282 -12.55 -18.40 12.24
CA GLU A 282 -13.48 -18.28 13.38
C GLU A 282 -14.10 -19.65 13.69
N ASP A 283 -14.47 -19.88 14.94
CA ASP A 283 -15.17 -21.08 15.43
C ASP A 283 -16.62 -20.81 15.86
N GLY A 284 -17.16 -19.62 15.53
CA GLY A 284 -18.52 -19.18 15.83
C GLY A 284 -18.77 -18.79 17.29
N ARG A 285 -17.73 -18.73 18.13
CA ARG A 285 -17.85 -18.23 19.51
C ARG A 285 -18.03 -16.72 19.52
N ARG A 286 -18.72 -16.21 20.55
CA ARG A 286 -18.76 -14.78 20.83
C ARG A 286 -17.34 -14.25 21.05
N LEU A 287 -16.92 -13.31 20.22
CA LEU A 287 -15.62 -12.65 20.33
C LEU A 287 -15.62 -11.71 21.55
N THR A 288 -14.58 -11.82 22.37
CA THR A 288 -14.35 -11.03 23.58
C THR A 288 -12.86 -10.79 23.75
N TYR A 289 -12.46 -9.69 24.37
CA TYR A 289 -11.04 -9.40 24.60
C TYR A 289 -10.35 -10.44 25.48
N ASP A 290 -11.03 -10.98 26.48
CA ASP A 290 -10.49 -12.08 27.31
C ASP A 290 -10.15 -13.31 26.45
N LEU A 291 -11.04 -13.68 25.53
CA LEU A 291 -10.78 -14.78 24.59
C LEU A 291 -9.59 -14.50 23.67
N PHE A 292 -9.45 -13.27 23.16
CA PHE A 292 -8.29 -12.92 22.35
C PHE A 292 -6.98 -12.94 23.15
N ALA A 293 -7.00 -12.45 24.39
CA ALA A 293 -5.85 -12.50 25.29
C ALA A 293 -5.48 -13.96 25.62
N ASP A 294 -6.45 -14.80 25.96
CA ASP A 294 -6.26 -16.23 26.23
C ASP A 294 -5.67 -16.97 25.02
N ASP A 295 -6.12 -16.62 23.81
CA ASP A 295 -5.57 -17.17 22.56
C ASP A 295 -4.09 -16.82 22.40
N MET A 296 -3.67 -15.59 22.73
CA MET A 296 -2.28 -15.16 22.63
C MET A 296 -1.40 -15.79 23.71
N VAL A 297 -1.89 -15.91 24.95
CA VAL A 297 -1.19 -16.63 26.03
C VAL A 297 -0.97 -18.08 25.62
N ALA A 298 -2.02 -18.77 25.19
CA ALA A 298 -1.92 -20.16 24.74
C ALA A 298 -1.00 -20.33 23.53
N LEU A 299 -0.97 -19.35 22.61
CA LEU A 299 -0.03 -19.35 21.50
C LEU A 299 1.42 -19.24 22.02
N LEU A 300 1.73 -18.25 22.87
CA LEU A 300 3.08 -18.08 23.41
C LEU A 300 3.54 -19.31 24.22
N ASP A 301 2.65 -19.89 25.03
CA ASP A 301 2.91 -21.13 25.77
C ASP A 301 3.26 -22.28 24.82
N SER A 302 2.51 -22.44 23.73
CA SER A 302 2.76 -23.49 22.73
C SER A 302 4.10 -23.32 22.00
N LEU A 303 4.60 -22.08 21.90
CA LEU A 303 5.90 -21.74 21.32
C LEU A 303 7.04 -21.81 22.35
N LEU A 304 6.73 -22.20 23.60
CA LEU A 304 7.66 -22.25 24.73
C LEU A 304 8.30 -20.88 25.01
N LEU A 305 7.50 -19.81 24.90
CA LEU A 305 7.92 -18.44 25.11
C LEU A 305 7.32 -17.90 26.42
N PRO A 306 8.07 -17.92 27.54
CA PRO A 306 7.53 -17.54 28.85
C PRO A 306 7.21 -16.04 28.98
N ALA A 307 7.77 -15.22 28.09
CA ALA A 307 7.51 -13.79 28.01
C ALA A 307 7.74 -13.30 26.57
N ALA A 308 7.06 -12.21 26.21
CA ALA A 308 7.27 -11.49 24.97
C ALA A 308 7.02 -9.99 25.19
N HIS A 309 7.71 -9.16 24.42
CA HIS A 309 7.25 -7.80 24.18
C HIS A 309 5.98 -7.84 23.34
N VAL A 310 5.11 -6.85 23.48
CA VAL A 310 3.85 -6.77 22.72
C VAL A 310 3.72 -5.40 22.10
N VAL A 311 3.37 -5.36 20.81
CA VAL A 311 2.97 -4.15 20.10
C VAL A 311 1.61 -4.42 19.47
N GLY A 312 0.64 -3.62 19.89
CA GLY A 312 -0.75 -3.70 19.45
C GLY A 312 -1.27 -2.35 18.99
N TRP A 313 -2.31 -2.36 18.17
CA TRP A 313 -3.05 -1.16 17.78
C TRP A 313 -4.55 -1.44 17.80
N SER A 314 -5.32 -0.50 18.34
CA SER A 314 -6.77 -0.61 18.52
C SER A 314 -7.15 -1.67 19.55
N ASP A 315 -7.66 -2.83 19.12
CA ASP A 315 -7.99 -3.99 19.96
C ASP A 315 -6.90 -5.06 19.99
N GLY A 316 -5.84 -4.87 19.20
CA GLY A 316 -4.58 -5.58 19.35
C GLY A 316 -3.74 -5.00 20.49
#